data_AF-A0A4Y3TS99-F1
#
_entry.id   AF-A0A4Y3TS99-F1
#
_cell.length_a   1.000
_cell.length_b   1.000
_cell.length_c   1.000
_cell.angle_alpha   90.00
_cell.angle_beta   90.00
_cell.angle_gamma   90.00
#
_symmetry.space_group_name_H-M   'P 1'
#
loop_
_entity.id
_entity.type
_entity.pdbx_description
1 polymer ?
#
loop_
_entity_poly.entity_id
_entity_poly.type
_entity_poly.pdbx_seq_one_letter_code
_entity_poly.pdbx_strand_id
1 'polypeptide(L)' 'MGHNYAKPLTSGQKMDRLLSRIPPSWAVRIERAAGTATWRATIHAPENTEGAWSDAHQDPADALEDAWRRNRTVIV' A
#
# COMPACT_ATOMS: atom_id res chain seq x y z
N MET A 1 -1.33 35.18 5.51
CA MET A 1 -0.84 33.78 5.55
C MET A 1 -2.04 32.88 5.31
N GLY A 2 -2.11 32.20 4.17
CA GLY A 2 -3.25 31.33 3.85
C GLY A 2 -3.13 30.03 4.64
N HIS A 3 -4.06 29.76 5.54
CA HIS A 3 -4.15 28.47 6.20
C HIS A 3 -4.51 27.41 5.15
N ASN A 4 -3.67 26.39 5.00
CA ASN A 4 -3.92 25.29 4.08
C ASN A 4 -5.00 24.38 4.69
N TYR A 5 -6.26 24.58 4.30
CA TYR A 5 -7.42 23.78 4.74
C TYR A 5 -7.56 22.46 3.97
N ALA A 6 -6.47 21.87 3.50
CA ALA A 6 -6.53 20.57 2.86
C ALA A 6 -7.00 19.53 3.88
N LYS A 7 -8.21 19.00 3.67
CA LYS A 7 -8.70 17.85 4.45
C LYS A 7 -7.71 16.70 4.30
N PRO A 8 -7.38 15.97 5.38
CA PRO A 8 -6.60 14.74 5.26
C PRO A 8 -7.22 13.80 4.23
N LEU A 9 -6.40 13.16 3.41
CA LEU A 9 -6.87 12.18 2.45
C LEU A 9 -7.55 11.03 3.17
N THR A 10 -8.70 10.61 2.66
CA THR A 10 -9.33 9.36 3.09
C THR A 10 -8.47 8.17 2.69
N SER A 11 -8.65 7.03 3.36
CA SER A 11 -7.95 5.79 3.00
C SER A 11 -8.14 5.42 1.53
N GLY A 12 -9.35 5.59 0.99
CA GLY A 12 -9.62 5.38 -0.44
C GLY A 12 -8.79 6.29 -1.35
N GLN A 13 -8.73 7.60 -1.05
CA GLN A 13 -7.92 8.53 -1.83
C GLN A 13 -6.42 8.23 -1.76
N LYS A 14 -5.94 7.77 -0.60
CA LYS A 14 -4.56 7.29 -0.45
C LYS A 14 -4.31 6.05 -1.31
N MET A 15 -5.22 5.07 -1.29
CA MET A 15 -5.11 3.84 -2.09
C MET A 15 -5.09 4.14 -3.58
N ASP A 16 -5.98 4.98 -4.10
CA ASP A 16 -6.00 5.36 -5.52
C ASP A 16 -4.66 5.99 -5.96
N ARG A 17 -4.12 6.88 -5.12
CA ARG A 17 -2.82 7.51 -5.35
C ARG A 17 -1.66 6.51 -5.31
N LEU A 18 -1.73 5.48 -4.48
CA LEU A 18 -0.72 4.42 -4.42
C LEU A 18 -0.82 3.49 -5.63
N LEU A 19 -2.02 3.02 -5.96
CA LEU A 19 -2.28 2.12 -7.09
C LEU A 19 -1.87 2.75 -8.42
N SER A 20 -2.07 4.07 -8.60
CA SER A 20 -1.60 4.80 -9.78
C SER A 20 -0.06 4.91 -9.91
N ARG A 21 0.70 4.60 -8.85
CA ARG A 21 2.17 4.59 -8.86
C ARG A 21 2.76 3.19 -9.03
N ILE A 22 1.99 2.15 -8.72
CA ILE A 22 2.42 0.76 -8.85
C ILE A 22 2.31 0.38 -10.33
N PRO A 23 3.35 -0.20 -10.95
CA PRO A 23 3.26 -0.63 -12.34
C PRO A 23 2.09 -1.60 -12.54
N PRO A 24 1.33 -1.49 -13.64
CA PRO A 24 0.12 -2.30 -13.85
C PRO A 24 0.40 -3.79 -14.02
N SER A 25 1.65 -4.18 -14.29
CA SER A 25 2.10 -5.57 -14.38
C SER A 25 2.41 -6.20 -13.03
N TRP A 26 2.46 -5.42 -11.95
CA TRP A 26 2.81 -5.91 -10.62
C TRP A 26 1.58 -6.49 -9.91
N ALA A 27 1.78 -7.57 -9.18
CA ALA A 27 0.75 -8.15 -8.34
C ALA A 27 0.59 -7.33 -7.05
N VAL A 28 -0.66 -7.14 -6.62
CA VAL A 28 -1.02 -6.47 -5.37
C VAL A 28 -1.98 -7.36 -4.60
N ARG A 29 -1.67 -7.62 -3.32
CA ARG A 29 -2.53 -8.38 -2.42
C ARG A 29 -2.69 -7.61 -1.12
N ILE A 30 -3.93 -7.47 -0.66
CA ILE A 30 -4.29 -6.80 0.58
C ILE A 30 -5.21 -7.74 1.35
N GLU A 31 -4.86 -8.02 2.60
CA GLU A 31 -5.59 -8.94 3.46
C GLU A 31 -5.96 -8.29 4.78
N ARG A 32 -7.18 -8.60 5.26
CA ARG A 32 -7.63 -8.24 6.60
C ARG A 32 -7.60 -9.48 7.49
N ALA A 33 -6.88 -9.39 8.60
CA ALA A 33 -6.82 -10.45 9.59
C ALA A 33 -8.16 -10.56 10.36
N ALA A 34 -8.68 -11.78 10.45
CA ALA A 34 -9.84 -12.08 11.28
C ALA A 34 -9.49 -11.92 12.78
N GLY A 35 -10.44 -11.44 13.58
CA GLY A 35 -10.29 -11.24 15.02
C GLY A 35 -9.57 -9.95 15.43
N THR A 36 -8.55 -9.51 14.70
CA THR A 36 -7.81 -8.26 15.00
C THR A 36 -8.23 -7.07 14.15
N ALA A 37 -8.94 -7.31 13.04
CA ALA A 37 -9.34 -6.29 12.08
C ALA A 37 -8.18 -5.50 11.42
N THR A 38 -6.93 -5.93 11.63
CA THR A 38 -5.73 -5.32 11.06
C THR A 38 -5.52 -5.74 9.61
N TRP A 39 -4.84 -4.89 8.85
CA TRP A 39 -4.50 -5.07 7.44
C TRP A 39 -3.03 -5.38 7.25
N ARG A 40 -2.75 -6.18 6.23
CA ARG A 40 -1.40 -6.43 5.71
C ARG A 40 -1.47 -6.45 4.19
N ALA A 41 -0.39 -6.08 3.52
CA ALA A 41 -0.31 -6.12 2.07
C ALA A 41 1.02 -6.70 1.60
N THR A 42 1.04 -7.20 0.37
CA THR A 42 2.27 -7.49 -0.37
C THR A 42 2.12 -7.00 -1.81
N ILE A 43 3.25 -6.58 -2.38
CA ILE A 43 3.34 -6.07 -3.75
C ILE A 43 4.61 -6.66 -4.36
N HIS A 44 4.53 -7.20 -5.58
CA HIS A 44 5.72 -7.68 -6.26
C HIS A 44 5.63 -7.61 -7.78
N ALA A 45 6.80 -7.49 -8.38
CA ALA A 45 7.00 -7.57 -9.81
C ALA A 45 6.72 -9.00 -10.33
N PRO A 46 6.33 -9.16 -11.61
CA PRO A 46 5.98 -10.47 -12.17
C PRO A 46 7.14 -11.48 -12.17
N GLU A 47 8.39 -11.03 -12.15
CA GLU A 47 9.58 -11.86 -12.03
C GLU A 47 9.79 -12.49 -10.65
N ASN A 48 9.14 -11.94 -9.62
CA ASN A 48 9.24 -12.44 -8.25
C ASN A 48 8.03 -13.33 -7.92
N THR A 49 8.28 -14.45 -7.22
CA THR A 49 7.20 -15.34 -6.77
C THR A 49 6.32 -14.69 -5.71
N GLU A 50 6.91 -13.91 -4.79
CA GLU A 50 6.19 -13.16 -3.76
C GLU A 50 7.04 -11.99 -3.25
N GLY A 51 6.39 -10.89 -2.84
CA GLY A 51 7.03 -9.72 -2.24
C GLY A 51 7.07 -9.76 -0.72
N ALA A 52 7.88 -8.90 -0.13
CA ALA A 52 7.88 -8.69 1.31
C ALA A 52 6.52 -8.12 1.77
N TRP A 53 5.91 -8.81 2.73
CA TRP A 53 4.69 -8.32 3.37
C TRP A 53 4.98 -7.06 4.22
N SER A 54 3.98 -6.19 4.29
CA SER A 54 3.94 -5.09 5.26
C SER A 54 3.83 -5.63 6.69
N ASP A 55 4.08 -4.74 7.67
CA ASP A 55 3.64 -5.00 9.03
C ASP A 55 2.10 -4.94 9.13
N ALA A 56 1.55 -5.20 10.31
CA ALA A 56 0.11 -5.09 10.55
C ALA A 56 -0.28 -3.62 10.79
N HIS A 57 -1.25 -3.12 10.03
CA HIS A 57 -1.75 -1.75 10.12
C HIS A 57 -3.25 -1.72 10.42
N GLN A 58 -3.75 -0.62 10.97
CA GLN A 58 -5.21 -0.44 11.17
C GLN A 58 -5.91 0.03 9.88
N ASP A 59 -5.15 0.60 8.95
CA ASP A 59 -5.63 1.16 7.70
C ASP A 59 -5.07 0.38 6.49
N PRO A 60 -5.89 0.02 5.50
CA PRO A 60 -5.44 -0.72 4.33
C PRO A 60 -4.50 0.10 3.43
N ALA A 61 -4.65 1.43 3.38
CA ALA A 61 -3.78 2.28 2.58
C ALA A 61 -2.38 2.36 3.19
N ASP A 62 -2.29 2.43 4.52
CA ASP A 62 -1.01 2.44 5.23
C ASP A 62 -0.28 1.08 5.06
N ALA A 63 -1.01 -0.05 5.10
CA ALA A 63 -0.45 -1.37 4.77
C ALA A 63 0.08 -1.44 3.32
N LEU A 64 -0.69 -0.92 2.37
CA LEU A 64 -0.28 -0.87 0.96
C LEU A 64 0.95 0.02 0.74
N GLU A 65 1.02 1.17 1.42
CA GLU A 65 2.18 2.07 1.32
C GLU A 65 3.44 1.43 1.88
N ASP A 66 3.35 0.75 3.02
CA ASP A 66 4.46 0.02 3.63
C ASP A 66 4.96 -1.09 2.70
N ALA A 67 4.06 -1.93 2.17
CA ALA A 67 4.41 -2.95 1.19
C ALA A 67 5.07 -2.36 -0.07
N TRP A 68 4.58 -1.22 -0.56
CA TRP A 68 5.17 -0.54 -1.71
C TRP A 68 6.59 -0.08 -1.41
N ARG A 69 6.81 0.57 -0.26
CA ARG A 69 8.13 1.06 0.14
C ARG A 69 9.15 -0.08 0.27
N ARG A 70 8.72 -1.26 0.76
CA ARG A 70 9.58 -2.45 0.92
C ARG A 70 10.00 -3.08 -0.40
N ASN A 71 9.12 -3.06 -1.42
CA ASN A 71 9.33 -3.82 -2.66
C ASN A 71 9.71 -2.96 -3.87
N ARG A 72 9.46 -1.64 -3.84
CA ARG A 72 9.77 -0.74 -4.97
C ARG A 72 11.25 -0.52 -5.24
N THR A 73 12.13 -0.87 -4.29
CA THR A 73 13.59 -0.76 -4.45
C THR A 73 14.16 -1.71 -5.51
N VAL A 74 13.33 -2.62 -6.03
CA VAL A 74 13.63 -3.49 -7.17
C VAL A 74 13.53 -2.75 -8.52
N ILE A 75 12.92 -1.55 -8.55
CA ILE A 75 12.81 -0.71 -9.74
C ILE A 75 14.05 0.19 -9.82
N VAL A 76 15.13 -0.31 -10.42
CA VAL A 76 16.29 0.49 -10.85
C VAL A 76 16.29 0.60 -12.36
#